data_AF-A0A8I2YEC0-F1
#
_entry.id   AF-A0A8I2YEC0-F1
#
_cell.length_a   1.000
_cell.length_b   1.000
_cell.length_c   1.000
_cell.angle_alpha   90.00
_cell.angle_beta   90.00
_cell.angle_gamma   90.00
#
_symmetry.space_group_name_H-M   'P 1'
#
loop_
_entity.id
_entity.type
_entity.pdbx_description
1 polymer ?
#
loop_
_entity_poly.entity_id
_entity_poly.type
_entity_poly.pdbx_seq_one_letter_code
_entity_poly.pdbx_strand_id
1 'polypeptide(L)'
;MDKEQNTPASVTILQRQVEPHTAPLPSIYYPDFIAANQEARADNIIPGADKEAHLEYIRDDIQRFKSEAQLDRVVVFWTANTERYSDIIPGVNDTADNLVAAIEVSPSTLFAVASILEGELHWWRRPQVRADQAQVLATRRSARTAS
;
A
#
# COMPACT_ATOMS: atom_id res chain seq x y z
N MET A 1 15.05 16.72 23.55
CA MET A 1 15.02 15.66 24.58
C MET A 1 15.38 14.39 23.85
N ASP A 2 16.65 14.01 23.96
CA ASP A 2 17.29 13.05 23.07
C ASP A 2 16.85 11.64 23.42
N LYS A 3 16.18 10.97 22.48
CA LYS A 3 15.67 9.60 22.66
C LYS A 3 16.79 8.56 22.87
N GLU A 4 18.03 8.96 22.68
CA GLU A 4 19.21 8.10 22.72
C GLU A 4 19.62 7.73 24.16
N GLN A 5 19.27 8.54 25.16
CA GLN A 5 19.76 8.38 26.53
C GLN A 5 18.93 7.43 27.43
N ASN A 6 17.83 6.86 26.94
CA ASN A 6 16.96 5.97 27.74
C ASN A 6 16.61 4.64 27.06
N THR A 7 17.40 4.22 26.07
CA THR A 7 17.19 2.94 25.38
C THR A 7 17.97 1.84 26.12
N PRO A 8 17.34 0.76 26.60
CA PRO A 8 18.04 -0.33 27.29
C PRO A 8 19.13 -0.93 26.39
N ALA A 9 20.29 -1.29 26.96
CA ALA A 9 21.42 -1.82 26.20
C ALA A 9 21.06 -3.06 25.35
N SER A 10 20.10 -3.87 25.80
CA SER A 10 19.55 -5.01 25.06
C SER A 10 18.81 -4.58 23.78
N VAL A 11 18.11 -3.45 23.80
CA VAL A 11 17.43 -2.88 22.62
C VAL A 11 18.47 -2.37 21.62
N THR A 12 19.56 -1.76 22.09
CA THR A 12 20.65 -1.28 21.23
C THR A 12 21.40 -2.42 20.52
N ILE A 13 21.62 -3.55 21.22
CA ILE A 13 22.24 -4.74 20.61
C ILE A 13 21.33 -5.32 19.51
N LEU A 14 20.03 -5.45 19.80
CA LEU A 14 19.06 -5.96 18.83
C LEU A 14 18.90 -5.02 17.63
N GLN A 15 18.87 -3.70 17.84
CA GLN A 15 18.80 -2.71 16.76
C GLN A 15 19.99 -2.84 15.80
N ARG A 16 21.22 -2.96 16.31
CA ARG A 16 22.43 -3.15 15.49
C ARG A 16 22.43 -4.45 14.69
N GLN A 17 21.79 -5.49 15.20
CA GLN A 17 21.67 -6.78 14.51
C GLN A 17 20.64 -6.75 13.39
N VAL A 18 19.60 -5.91 13.50
CA VAL A 18 18.48 -5.85 12.54
C VAL A 18 18.72 -4.80 11.45
N GLU A 19 19.39 -3.70 11.76
CA GLU A 19 19.64 -2.57 10.83
C GLU A 19 20.20 -2.99 9.45
N PRO A 20 21.15 -3.93 9.32
CA PRO A 20 21.66 -4.36 8.02
C PRO A 20 20.62 -5.07 7.13
N HIS A 21 19.49 -5.49 7.72
CA HIS A 21 18.45 -6.27 7.06
C HIS A 21 17.18 -5.46 6.75
N THR A 22 17.19 -4.15 6.97
CA THR A 22 16.01 -3.28 6.76
C THR A 22 16.25 -2.29 5.62
N ALA A 23 16.06 -2.75 4.38
CA ALA A 23 16.06 -1.90 3.20
C ALA A 23 14.67 -1.92 2.54
N PRO A 24 13.81 -0.90 2.75
CA PRO A 24 12.50 -0.84 2.13
C PRO A 24 12.60 -0.54 0.64
N LEU A 25 11.70 -1.13 -0.16
CA LEU A 25 11.52 -0.75 -1.56
C LEU A 25 10.99 0.69 -1.66
N PRO A 26 11.28 1.40 -2.77
CA PRO A 26 10.65 2.68 -3.06
C PRO A 26 9.12 2.56 -3.05
N SER A 27 8.42 3.60 -2.60
CA SER A 27 6.96 3.59 -2.52
C SER A 27 6.34 4.79 -3.21
N ILE A 28 5.03 4.73 -3.42
CA ILE A 28 4.26 5.85 -3.95
C ILE A 28 4.03 6.92 -2.90
N TYR A 29 4.12 8.18 -3.33
CA TYR A 29 3.92 9.34 -2.48
C TYR A 29 3.00 10.35 -3.17
N TYR A 30 1.80 10.52 -2.62
CA TYR A 30 0.86 11.55 -3.06
C TYR A 30 0.70 12.58 -1.93
N PRO A 31 1.29 13.79 -2.06
CA PRO A 31 1.27 14.81 -1.01
C PRO A 31 -0.14 15.15 -0.53
N ASP A 32 -1.13 15.14 -1.44
CA ASP A 32 -2.52 15.52 -1.19
C ASP A 32 -3.25 14.59 -0.21
N PHE A 33 -2.69 13.41 0.08
CA PHE A 33 -3.31 12.42 0.96
C PHE A 33 -2.73 12.38 2.38
N ILE A 34 -1.60 13.05 2.62
CA ILE A 34 -0.91 13.04 3.91
C ILE A 34 -0.56 14.45 4.38
N ALA A 35 -0.22 14.61 5.65
CA ALA A 35 0.16 15.91 6.17
C ALA A 35 1.47 16.42 5.54
N ALA A 36 1.51 17.70 5.16
CA ALA A 36 2.67 18.35 4.51
C ALA A 36 3.99 18.24 5.31
N ASN A 37 3.90 18.01 6.62
CA ASN A 37 5.08 17.81 7.48
C ASN A 37 5.84 16.49 7.21
N GLN A 38 5.36 15.63 6.31
CA GLN A 38 6.03 14.39 5.92
C GLN A 38 6.87 14.52 4.64
N GLU A 39 6.84 15.67 3.95
CA GLU A 39 7.57 15.87 2.69
C GLU A 39 9.08 15.66 2.86
N ALA A 40 9.65 16.17 3.95
CA ALA A 40 11.08 16.01 4.26
C ALA A 40 11.51 14.56 4.55
N ARG A 41 10.56 13.62 4.67
CA ARG A 41 10.84 12.18 4.88
C ARG A 41 10.63 11.33 3.64
N ALA A 42 10.09 11.89 2.58
CA ALA A 42 9.77 11.17 1.36
C ALA A 42 11.00 11.20 0.42
N ASP A 43 12.02 10.41 0.76
CA ASP A 43 13.29 10.32 0.01
C ASP A 43 13.43 9.04 -0.82
N ASN A 44 12.54 8.05 -0.61
CA ASN A 44 12.51 6.77 -1.34
C ASN A 44 11.19 6.58 -2.10
N ILE A 45 11.01 7.37 -3.17
CA ILE A 45 9.75 7.47 -3.92
C ILE A 45 9.88 6.88 -5.33
N ILE A 46 8.83 6.20 -5.80
CA ILE A 46 8.65 5.84 -7.21
C ILE A 46 8.37 7.12 -8.03
N PRO A 47 9.20 7.46 -9.03
CA PRO A 47 9.06 8.72 -9.74
C PRO A 47 7.81 8.76 -10.62
N GLY A 48 7.22 9.95 -10.75
CA GLY A 48 6.07 10.19 -11.61
C GLY A 48 4.80 10.50 -10.82
N ALA A 49 3.72 10.78 -11.56
CA ALA A 49 2.38 11.01 -11.03
C ALA A 49 1.33 10.13 -11.72
N ASP A 50 1.78 9.24 -12.62
CA ASP A 50 0.91 8.34 -13.35
C ASP A 50 0.51 7.17 -12.44
N LYS A 51 -0.78 7.14 -12.10
CA LYS A 51 -1.34 6.16 -11.19
C LYS A 51 -1.42 4.77 -11.79
N GLU A 52 -1.60 4.66 -13.11
CA GLU A 52 -1.60 3.36 -13.79
C GLU A 52 -0.19 2.79 -13.78
N ALA A 53 0.83 3.61 -14.09
CA ALA A 53 2.22 3.20 -14.00
C ALA A 53 2.60 2.77 -12.57
N HIS A 54 2.13 3.50 -11.55
CA HIS A 54 2.32 3.14 -10.16
C HIS A 54 1.60 1.84 -9.76
N LEU A 55 0.39 1.59 -10.29
CA LEU A 55 -0.32 0.35 -10.07
C LEU A 55 0.47 -0.84 -10.60
N GLU A 56 0.92 -0.77 -11.85
CA GLU A 56 1.74 -1.82 -12.47
C GLU A 56 3.05 -2.03 -11.71
N TYR A 57 3.71 -0.96 -11.26
CA TYR A 57 4.92 -1.09 -10.44
C TYR A 57 4.69 -1.91 -9.16
N ILE A 58 3.60 -1.64 -8.44
CA ILE A 58 3.27 -2.38 -7.21
C ILE A 58 2.93 -3.84 -7.51
N ARG A 59 2.25 -4.11 -8.63
CA ARG A 59 1.95 -5.48 -9.08
C ARG A 59 3.23 -6.25 -9.39
N ASP A 60 4.15 -5.63 -10.12
CA ASP A 60 5.47 -6.20 -10.42
C ASP A 60 6.26 -6.47 -9.13
N ASP A 61 6.22 -5.58 -8.14
CA ASP A 61 6.85 -5.79 -6.84
C ASP A 61 6.30 -7.02 -6.11
N ILE A 62 4.98 -7.19 -6.09
CA ILE A 62 4.33 -8.36 -5.47
C ILE A 62 4.74 -9.65 -6.19
N GLN A 63 4.70 -9.66 -7.52
CA GLN A 63 5.07 -10.83 -8.33
C GLN A 63 6.55 -11.19 -8.17
N ARG A 64 7.43 -10.19 -8.26
CA ARG A 64 8.87 -10.35 -8.08
C ARG A 64 9.17 -10.91 -6.70
N PHE A 65 8.64 -10.30 -5.64
CA PHE A 65 8.82 -10.79 -4.26
C PHE A 65 8.37 -12.25 -4.12
N LYS A 66 7.19 -12.57 -4.67
CA LYS A 66 6.65 -13.93 -4.65
C LYS A 66 7.57 -14.93 -5.36
N SER A 67 8.09 -14.57 -6.54
CA SER A 67 8.97 -15.44 -7.34
C SER A 67 10.36 -15.62 -6.72
N GLU A 68 10.97 -14.54 -6.23
CA GLU A 68 12.32 -14.54 -5.68
C GLU A 68 12.36 -15.30 -4.35
N ALA A 69 11.32 -15.15 -3.53
CA ALA A 69 11.17 -15.86 -2.26
C ALA A 69 10.46 -17.22 -2.41
N GLN A 70 10.07 -17.62 -3.63
CA GLN A 70 9.42 -18.91 -3.93
C GLN A 70 8.17 -19.17 -3.06
N LEU A 71 7.30 -18.16 -2.96
CA LEU A 71 6.13 -18.18 -2.09
C LEU A 71 4.86 -18.60 -2.85
N ASP A 72 4.00 -19.39 -2.20
CA ASP A 72 2.68 -19.71 -2.75
C ASP A 72 1.68 -18.55 -2.58
N ARG A 73 1.85 -17.77 -1.50
CA ARG A 73 0.95 -16.70 -1.06
C ARG A 73 1.73 -15.51 -0.53
N VAL A 74 1.15 -14.33 -0.72
CA VAL A 74 1.64 -13.06 -0.18
C VAL A 74 0.51 -12.41 0.61
N VAL A 75 0.87 -11.76 1.71
CA VAL A 75 -0.05 -10.91 2.47
C VAL A 75 0.51 -9.50 2.45
N VAL A 76 -0.27 -8.57 1.91
CA VAL A 76 0.06 -7.15 1.88
C VAL A 76 -0.57 -6.48 3.11
N PHE A 77 0.25 -5.81 3.91
CA PHE A 77 -0.18 -5.21 5.17
C PHE A 77 0.15 -3.72 5.19
N TRP A 78 -0.90 -2.88 5.24
CA TRP A 78 -0.71 -1.44 5.27
C TRP A 78 -0.46 -0.92 6.68
N THR A 79 0.79 -0.52 6.94
CA THR A 79 1.23 0.14 8.20
C THR A 79 1.83 1.53 8.00
N ALA A 80 1.60 2.15 6.84
CA ALA A 80 2.08 3.49 6.57
C ALA A 80 1.22 4.56 7.28
N ASN A 81 1.49 5.83 6.97
CA ASN A 81 0.82 6.97 7.58
C ASN A 81 -0.70 6.97 7.35
N THR A 82 -1.40 7.61 8.28
CA THR A 82 -2.84 7.88 8.25
C THR A 82 -3.16 8.82 7.09
N GLU A 83 -3.87 8.32 6.08
CA GLU A 83 -4.34 9.11 4.94
C GLU A 83 -5.68 9.81 5.24
N ARG A 84 -5.98 10.91 4.54
CA ARG A 84 -7.35 11.46 4.49
C ARG A 84 -8.31 10.48 3.83
N TYR A 85 -9.59 10.55 4.18
CA TYR A 85 -10.63 9.81 3.46
C TYR A 85 -10.78 10.35 2.03
N SER A 86 -11.07 9.45 1.09
CA SER A 86 -11.57 9.79 -0.24
C SER A 86 -13.07 9.64 -0.24
N ASP A 87 -13.78 10.59 -0.84
CA ASP A 87 -15.23 10.51 -0.97
C ASP A 87 -15.61 9.43 -1.98
N ILE A 88 -16.70 8.69 -1.72
CA ILE A 88 -17.25 7.73 -2.67
C ILE A 88 -18.18 8.49 -3.60
N ILE A 89 -17.77 8.64 -4.86
CA ILE A 89 -18.48 9.35 -5.91
C ILE A 89 -19.01 8.31 -6.92
N PRO A 90 -20.34 8.17 -7.07
CA PRO A 90 -20.95 7.29 -8.07
C PRO A 90 -20.43 7.60 -9.49
N GLY A 91 -20.08 6.57 -10.25
CA GLY A 91 -19.48 6.67 -11.58
C GLY A 91 -17.99 7.01 -11.60
N VAL A 92 -17.36 7.30 -10.47
CA VAL A 92 -15.93 7.66 -10.39
C VAL A 92 -15.13 6.62 -9.63
N ASN A 93 -15.52 6.20 -8.43
CA ASN A 93 -14.80 5.20 -7.64
C ASN A 93 -15.74 4.19 -6.98
N ASP A 94 -16.90 3.96 -7.59
CA ASP A 94 -17.96 3.07 -7.11
C ASP A 94 -17.90 1.66 -7.69
N THR A 95 -17.13 1.44 -8.76
CA THR A 95 -16.87 0.12 -9.35
C THR A 95 -15.36 -0.12 -9.50
N ALA A 96 -14.96 -1.38 -9.66
CA ALA A 96 -13.54 -1.73 -9.88
C ALA A 96 -12.97 -1.08 -11.14
N ASP A 97 -13.75 -1.01 -12.22
CA ASP A 97 -13.31 -0.37 -13.47
C ASP A 97 -13.23 1.15 -13.31
N ASN A 98 -14.20 1.74 -12.60
CA ASN A 98 -14.19 3.18 -12.34
C ASN A 98 -13.03 3.56 -11.43
N LEU A 99 -12.69 2.74 -10.43
CA LEU A 99 -11.55 2.95 -9.54
C LEU A 99 -10.20 3.01 -10.27
N VAL A 100 -10.00 2.19 -11.29
CA VAL A 100 -8.78 2.24 -12.13
C VAL A 100 -8.76 3.52 -12.97
N ALA A 101 -9.91 3.96 -13.47
CA ALA A 101 -10.06 5.20 -14.24
C ALA A 101 -10.14 6.49 -13.38
N ALA A 102 -10.20 6.35 -12.05
CA ALA A 102 -10.50 7.47 -11.15
C ALA A 102 -9.29 8.38 -10.95
N ILE A 103 -9.55 9.70 -11.00
CA ILE A 103 -8.53 10.72 -10.69
C ILE A 103 -8.30 10.83 -9.17
N GLU A 104 -9.22 10.38 -8.31
CA GLU A 104 -9.11 10.46 -6.84
C GLU A 104 -8.90 9.07 -6.21
N VAL A 105 -7.65 8.62 -6.23
CA VAL A 105 -7.20 7.32 -5.68
C VAL A 105 -6.04 7.58 -4.74
N SER A 106 -6.18 7.13 -3.49
CA SER A 106 -5.14 7.23 -2.47
C SER A 106 -4.06 6.14 -2.64
N PRO A 107 -2.85 6.34 -2.09
CA PRO A 107 -1.82 5.31 -2.14
C PRO A 107 -2.28 3.96 -1.57
N SER A 108 -2.93 3.95 -0.40
CA SER A 108 -3.47 2.71 0.18
C SER A 108 -4.49 2.00 -0.71
N THR A 109 -5.25 2.75 -1.51
CA THR A 109 -6.21 2.20 -2.49
C THR A 109 -5.48 1.51 -3.64
N LEU A 110 -4.39 2.09 -4.15
CA LEU A 110 -3.57 1.45 -5.18
C LEU A 110 -2.97 0.12 -4.70
N PHE A 111 -2.42 0.07 -3.48
CA PHE A 111 -1.92 -1.19 -2.92
C PHE A 111 -3.01 -2.25 -2.76
N ALA A 112 -4.22 -1.85 -2.36
CA ALA A 112 -5.35 -2.77 -2.25
C ALA A 112 -5.78 -3.31 -3.62
N VAL A 113 -5.89 -2.44 -4.62
CA VAL A 113 -6.22 -2.83 -6.01
C VAL A 113 -5.14 -3.76 -6.57
N ALA A 114 -3.86 -3.43 -6.42
CA ALA A 114 -2.74 -4.27 -6.86
C ALA A 114 -2.81 -5.67 -6.23
N SER A 115 -2.99 -5.75 -4.91
CA SER A 115 -3.08 -7.02 -4.18
C SER A 115 -4.25 -7.88 -4.68
N ILE A 116 -5.41 -7.27 -4.91
CA ILE A 116 -6.60 -7.96 -5.41
C ILE A 116 -6.40 -8.47 -6.83
N LEU A 117 -5.78 -7.68 -7.71
CA LEU A 117 -5.47 -8.06 -9.08
C LEU A 117 -4.46 -9.22 -9.15
N GLU A 118 -3.47 -9.24 -8.25
CA GLU A 118 -2.52 -10.36 -8.09
C GLU A 118 -3.13 -11.56 -7.34
N GLY A 119 -4.37 -11.45 -6.87
CA GLY A 119 -5.09 -12.51 -6.18
C GLY A 119 -4.62 -12.78 -4.75
N GLU A 120 -3.90 -11.84 -4.16
CA GLU A 120 -3.29 -11.90 -2.83
C GLU A 120 -4.14 -11.18 -1.77
N LEU A 121 -3.87 -11.48 -0.50
CA LEU A 121 -4.63 -10.89 0.61
C LEU A 121 -4.06 -9.53 0.98
N HIS A 122 -4.94 -8.52 1.08
CA HIS A 122 -4.60 -7.20 1.62
C HIS A 122 -5.28 -6.97 2.97
N TRP A 123 -4.55 -6.38 3.93
CA TRP A 123 -5.06 -6.10 5.27
C TRP A 123 -4.68 -4.69 5.74
N TRP A 124 -5.63 -4.02 6.41
CA TRP A 124 -5.45 -2.70 7.01
C TRP A 124 -5.38 -2.76 8.53
N ARG A 125 -4.45 -2.01 9.14
CA ARG A 125 -4.32 -1.93 10.61
C ARG A 125 -5.36 -1.01 11.30
N ARG A 126 -6.02 -0.10 10.57
CA ARG A 126 -6.97 0.93 11.07
C ARG A 126 -8.15 1.10 10.08
N PRO A 127 -9.32 1.62 10.50
CA PRO A 127 -10.44 1.92 9.59
C PRO A 127 -10.12 3.19 8.80
N GLN A 128 -9.23 3.09 7.82
CA GLN A 128 -8.73 4.21 7.01
C GLN A 128 -9.53 4.38 5.71
N VAL A 129 -10.20 3.32 5.29
CA VAL A 129 -11.12 3.23 4.15
C VAL A 129 -12.34 2.48 4.67
N ARG A 130 -13.58 2.95 4.42
CA ARG A 130 -14.74 2.12 4.72
C ARG A 130 -14.57 0.78 4.01
N ALA A 131 -14.88 -0.32 4.69
CA ALA A 131 -14.94 -1.66 4.08
C ALA A 131 -15.72 -1.68 2.74
N ASP A 132 -16.59 -0.69 2.54
CA ASP A 132 -17.39 -0.39 1.35
C ASP A 132 -16.58 -0.34 0.03
N GLN A 133 -15.42 0.33 -0.03
CA GLN A 133 -14.61 0.42 -1.27
C GLN A 133 -13.93 -0.91 -1.61
N ALA A 134 -13.55 -1.70 -0.60
CA ALA A 134 -12.97 -3.02 -0.79
C ALA A 134 -14.03 -4.08 -1.19
N GLN A 135 -15.27 -3.93 -0.73
CA GLN A 135 -16.40 -4.79 -1.13
C GLN A 135 -16.77 -4.63 -2.61
N VAL A 136 -16.68 -3.41 -3.14
CA VAL A 136 -16.83 -3.14 -4.58
C VAL A 136 -15.81 -3.96 -5.40
N LEU A 137 -14.56 -4.00 -4.96
CA LEU A 137 -13.46 -4.71 -5.64
C LEU A 137 -13.57 -6.25 -5.53
N ALA A 138 -14.08 -6.77 -4.42
CA ALA A 138 -14.20 -8.21 -4.17
C ALA A 138 -15.27 -8.92 -5.03
N THR A 139 -16.21 -8.17 -5.63
CA THR A 139 -17.38 -8.73 -6.34
C THR A 139 -17.01 -9.44 -7.65
N ARG A 140 -15.80 -9.24 -8.19
CA ARG A 140 -15.34 -9.93 -9.42
C ARG A 140 -14.89 -11.38 -9.22
N ARG A 141 -14.64 -11.86 -7.99
CA ARG A 141 -14.17 -13.25 -7.78
C ARG A 141 -15.27 -14.30 -7.94
N SER A 142 -16.55 -13.94 -7.75
CA SER A 142 -17.66 -14.88 -7.90
C SER A 142 -18.16 -15.05 -9.33
N ALA A 143 -17.76 -14.17 -10.25
CA ALA A 143 -18.24 -14.18 -11.65
C ALA A 143 -17.30 -14.93 -12.62
N ARG A 144 -16.05 -15.21 -12.23
CA ARG A 144 -15.06 -15.86 -13.11
C ARG A 144 -14.80 -17.35 -12.81
N THR A 145 -15.28 -17.86 -11.69
CA THR A 145 -15.28 -19.30 -11.35
C THR A 145 -16.58 -20.01 -11.74
N ALA A 146 -17.50 -19.30 -12.39
CA ALA A 146 -18.72 -19.83 -12.99
C ALA A 146 -18.74 -19.53 -14.49
N SER A 147 -17.76 -20.05 -15.23
CA SER A 147 -17.84 -20.23 -16.69
C SER A 147 -16.90 -21.34 -17.14
#